data_AF-A0A351KTU7-F1
#
_entry.id   AF-A0A351KTU7-F1
#
_cell.length_a   1.000
_cell.length_b   1.000
_cell.length_c   1.000
_cell.angle_alpha   90.00
_cell.angle_beta   90.00
_cell.angle_gamma   90.00
#
_symmetry.space_group_name_H-M   'P 1'
#
loop_
_entity.id
_entity.type
_entity.pdbx_description
1 polymer ?
#
loop_
_entity_poly.entity_id
_entity_poly.type
_entity_poly.pdbx_seq_one_letter_code
_entity_poly.pdbx_strand_id
1 'polypeptide(L)' 'IIAEYREILKKIDELLAILGSDIRLMEVIHDELIVIRDQFGDTRRTRIISDYLDLSRADLITEEDMVVTVSHEGYVKSQ' A
#
# COMPACT_ATOMS: atom_id res chain seq x y z
N ILE A 1 20.40 -26.52 -39.48
CA ILE A 1 20.41 -27.88 -38.89
C ILE A 1 21.45 -28.01 -37.77
N ILE A 2 22.77 -27.98 -38.02
CA ILE A 2 23.77 -28.17 -36.93
C ILE A 2 23.72 -27.04 -35.87
N ALA A 3 23.47 -25.80 -36.28
CA ALA A 3 23.36 -24.66 -35.36
C ALA A 3 22.15 -24.79 -34.42
N GLU A 4 20.99 -25.10 -34.98
CA GLU A 4 19.74 -25.32 -34.26
C GLU A 4 19.84 -26.47 -33.25
N TYR A 5 20.51 -27.57 -33.63
CA TYR A 5 20.80 -28.66 -32.70
C TYR A 5 21.66 -28.20 -31.52
N ARG A 6 22.68 -27.38 -31.76
CA ARG A 6 23.52 -26.81 -30.68
C ARG A 6 22.75 -25.86 -29.78
N GLU A 7 21.84 -25.05 -30.33
CA GLU A 7 20.98 -24.16 -29.54
C GLU A 7 20.03 -24.94 -28.63
N ILE A 8 19.44 -26.02 -29.13
CA ILE A 8 18.59 -26.91 -28.32
C ILE A 8 19.39 -27.52 -27.16
N LEU A 9 20.59 -28.04 -27.43
CA LEU A 9 21.46 -28.58 -26.38
C LEU A 9 21.80 -27.53 -25.32
N LYS A 10 22.16 -26.32 -25.75
CA LYS A 10 22.45 -25.22 -24.83
C LYS A 10 21.24 -24.87 -23.95
N LYS A 11 20.04 -24.89 -24.53
CA LYS A 11 18.80 -24.61 -23.81
C LYS A 11 18.45 -25.71 -22.82
N ILE A 12 18.72 -26.97 -23.15
CA ILE A 12 18.57 -28.09 -22.23
C ILE A 12 19.50 -27.93 -21.02
N ASP A 13 20.78 -27.61 -21.26
CA ASP A 13 21.75 -27.42 -20.17
C ASP A 13 21.35 -26.26 -19.25
N GLU A 14 20.88 -25.15 -19.81
CA GLU A 14 20.43 -23.99 -19.04
C GLU A 14 19.19 -24.30 -18.19
N LEU A 15 18.20 -25.02 -18.76
CA LEU A 15 17.01 -25.46 -18.03
C LEU A 15 17.36 -26.45 -16.91
N LEU A 16 18.27 -27.39 -17.16
CA LEU A 16 18.75 -28.32 -16.13
C LEU A 16 19.49 -27.59 -15.00
N ALA A 17 20.28 -26.56 -15.33
CA ALA A 17 20.96 -25.75 -14.32
C ALA A 17 19.97 -24.98 -13.42
N ILE A 18 18.88 -24.48 -14.00
CA ILE A 18 17.80 -23.83 -13.24
C ILE A 18 17.07 -24.85 -12.35
N LEU A 19 16.73 -26.02 -12.88
CA LEU A 19 16.03 -27.07 -12.11
C LEU A 19 16.91 -27.71 -11.03
N GLY A 20 18.24 -27.67 -11.18
CA GLY A 20 19.20 -28.24 -10.23
C GLY A 20 19.57 -27.33 -9.05
N SER A 21 19.11 -26.07 -9.05
CA SER A 21 19.45 -25.10 -8.00
C SER A 21 18.26 -24.22 -7.63
N ASP A 22 17.76 -24.37 -6.40
CA ASP A 22 16.67 -23.55 -5.87
C ASP A 22 17.02 -22.05 -5.86
N ILE A 23 18.29 -21.71 -5.62
CA ILE A 23 18.78 -20.32 -5.65
C ILE A 23 18.60 -19.75 -7.05
N ARG A 24 19.06 -20.49 -8.07
CA ARG A 24 18.98 -20.05 -9.46
C ARG A 24 17.53 -19.92 -9.93
N LEU A 25 16.67 -20.84 -9.52
CA LEU A 25 15.24 -20.76 -9.80
C LEU A 25 14.63 -19.49 -9.21
N MET A 26 14.96 -19.16 -7.97
CA MET A 26 14.40 -17.99 -7.29
C MET A 26 14.90 -16.67 -7.90
N GLU A 27 16.15 -16.61 -8.35
CA GLU A 27 16.69 -15.49 -9.12
C GLU A 27 15.87 -15.25 -10.40
N VAL A 28 15.64 -16.30 -11.19
CA VAL A 28 14.89 -16.20 -12.45
C VAL A 28 13.46 -15.72 -12.18
N ILE A 29 12.78 -16.28 -11.18
CA ILE A 29 11.42 -15.87 -10.80
C ILE A 29 11.38 -14.39 -10.39
N HIS A 30 12.34 -13.96 -9.56
CA HIS A 30 12.41 -12.57 -9.12
C HIS A 30 12.61 -11.60 -10.28
N ASP A 31 13.52 -11.93 -11.19
CA ASP A 31 13.81 -11.10 -12.36
C ASP A 31 12.60 -11.01 -13.29
N GLU A 32 11.89 -12.12 -13.52
CA GLU A 32 10.64 -12.13 -14.27
C GLU A 32 9.55 -11.26 -13.61
N LEU A 33 9.40 -11.32 -12.29
CA LEU A 33 8.45 -10.50 -11.56
C LEU A 33 8.78 -9.00 -11.64
N ILE A 34 10.06 -8.64 -11.62
CA ILE A 34 10.50 -7.26 -11.85
C ILE A 34 10.10 -6.79 -13.25
N VAL A 35 10.38 -7.60 -14.27
CA VAL A 35 10.01 -7.26 -15.65
C VAL A 35 8.50 -7.06 -15.79
N ILE A 36 7.69 -7.94 -15.18
CA ILE A 36 6.23 -7.81 -15.19
C ILE A 36 5.80 -6.51 -14.47
N ARG A 37 6.37 -6.23 -13.29
CA ARG A 37 6.08 -4.99 -12.56
C ARG A 37 6.42 -3.76 -13.39
N ASP A 38 7.54 -3.77 -14.09
CA ASP A 38 8.00 -2.61 -14.87
C ASP A 38 7.21 -2.44 -16.18
N GLN A 39 6.71 -3.53 -16.77
CA GLN A 39 5.88 -3.48 -17.97
C GLN A 39 4.42 -3.13 -17.69
N PHE A 40 3.87 -3.58 -16.57
CA PHE A 40 2.42 -3.52 -16.28
C PHE A 40 2.07 -2.74 -15.01
N GLY A 41 3.05 -2.24 -14.26
CA GLY A 41 2.82 -1.50 -13.03
C GLY A 41 2.20 -0.13 -13.29
N ASP A 42 1.16 0.21 -12.53
CA ASP A 42 0.55 1.53 -12.52
C ASP A 42 0.64 2.18 -11.14
N THR A 43 0.47 3.50 -11.11
CA THR A 43 0.43 4.23 -9.85
C THR A 43 -0.84 3.90 -9.09
N ARG A 44 -0.75 3.76 -7.76
CA ARG A 44 -1.91 3.54 -6.91
C ARG A 44 -2.95 4.65 -7.10
N ARG A 45 -4.14 4.27 -7.56
CA ARG A 45 -5.24 5.19 -7.85
C ARG A 45 -5.95 5.74 -6.60
N THR A 46 -5.85 5.04 -5.48
CA THR A 46 -6.55 5.37 -4.24
C THR A 46 -5.59 5.82 -3.14
N ARG A 47 -5.99 6.83 -2.38
CA ARG A 47 -5.24 7.29 -1.20
C ARG A 47 -5.72 6.54 0.04
N ILE A 48 -4.79 6.15 0.90
CA ILE A 48 -5.11 5.69 2.26
C ILE A 48 -5.14 6.94 3.13
N ILE A 49 -6.29 7.24 3.74
CA ILE A 49 -6.46 8.35 4.67
C ILE A 49 -6.55 7.71 6.06
N SER A 50 -5.60 8.02 6.95
CA SER A 50 -5.56 7.47 8.31
C SER A 50 -6.64 8.06 9.20
N ASP A 51 -6.93 9.34 9.02
CA ASP A 51 -7.87 10.10 9.85
C ASP A 51 -9.00 10.65 8.99
N TYR A 52 -10.18 10.06 9.13
CA TYR A 52 -11.37 10.45 8.37
C TYR A 52 -11.98 11.75 8.90
N LEU A 53 -11.74 12.06 10.18
CA LEU A 53 -12.30 13.20 10.88
C LEU A 53 -11.18 13.80 11.75
N ASP A 54 -10.73 15.00 11.42
CA ASP A 54 -9.93 15.85 12.31
C ASP A 54 -10.87 16.44 13.38
N LEU A 55 -11.65 15.58 14.05
CA LEU A 55 -12.49 15.98 15.16
C LEU A 55 -11.60 16.19 16.36
N SER A 56 -11.65 17.40 16.90
CA SER A 56 -11.17 17.65 18.25
C SER A 56 -12.10 16.96 19.25
N ARG A 57 -11.60 16.70 20.47
CA ARG A 57 -12.45 16.18 21.55
C ARG A 57 -13.63 17.10 21.88
N ALA A 58 -13.53 18.39 21.53
CA ALA A 58 -14.60 19.35 21.72
C ALA A 58 -15.76 19.13 20.73
N ASP A 59 -15.46 18.69 19.50
CA ASP A 59 -16.48 18.41 18.48
C ASP A 59 -17.29 17.14 18.78
N LEU A 60 -16.86 16.35 19.77
CA LEU A 60 -17.58 15.19 20.31
C LEU A 60 -18.53 15.57 21.47
N ILE A 61 -18.52 16.83 21.92
CA ILE A 61 -19.42 17.31 22.96
C ILE A 61 -20.74 17.69 22.28
N THR A 62 -21.85 17.11 22.75
CA THR A 62 -23.19 17.42 22.24
C THR A 62 -23.58 18.86 22.59
N GLU A 63 -24.08 19.61 21.62
CA GLU A 63 -24.62 20.96 21.85
C GLU A 63 -25.90 20.87 22.70
N GLU A 64 -25.97 21.69 23.75
CA GLU A 64 -27.13 21.84 24.63
C GLU A 64 -27.63 23.29 24.57
N ASP A 65 -28.93 23.48 24.37
CA ASP A 65 -29.56 24.80 24.43
C ASP A 65 -29.56 25.29 25.88
N MET A 66 -28.71 26.27 26.19
CA MET A 66 -28.60 26.86 27.53
C MET A 66 -28.82 28.37 27.53
N VAL A 67 -29.42 28.90 28.60
CA VAL A 67 -29.60 30.34 28.80
C VAL A 67 -28.60 30.84 29.85
N VAL A 68 -27.71 31.76 29.45
CA VAL A 68 -26.75 32.41 30.35
C VAL A 68 -27.34 33.72 30.88
N THR A 69 -27.56 33.80 32.18
CA THR A 69 -28.01 35.03 32.86
C THR A 69 -26.86 35.65 33.63
N VAL A 70 -26.67 36.97 33.45
CA VAL A 70 -25.65 37.76 34.16
C VAL A 70 -26.34 38.77 35.08
N SER A 71 -25.98 38.77 36.37
CA SER A 71 -26.50 39.74 37.35
C SER A 71 -25.70 41.04 37.34
N HIS A 72 -26.28 42.12 37.87
CA HIS A 72 -25.60 43.42 38.01
C HIS A 72 -24.35 43.37 38.91
N GLU A 73 -24.29 42.41 39.85
CA GLU A 73 -23.14 42.20 40.73
C GLU A 73 -22.07 41.26 40.13
N GLY A 74 -22.25 40.82 38.87
CA GLY A 74 -21.26 40.03 38.13
C GLY A 74 -21.39 38.51 38.28
N TYR A 75 -22.50 38.00 38.82
CA TYR A 75 -22.74 36.55 38.88
C TYR A 75 -23.25 36.02 37.55
N VAL A 76 -22.69 34.89 37.10
CA VAL A 76 -23.07 34.19 35.86
C VAL A 76 -23.71 32.85 36.21
N LYS A 77 -24.90 32.58 35.66
CA LYS A 77 -25.60 31.29 35.81
C LYS A 77 -26.08 30.79 34.45
N SER A 78 -25.78 29.53 34.13
CA SER A 78 -26.40 28.78 33.03
C SER A 78 -27.61 28.00 33.57
N GLN A 79 -28.74 28.07 32.88
CA GLN A 79 -29.93 27.25 33.14
C GLN A 79 -30.37 26.52 31.87
#